data_AF-U7PQI9-F1
#
_entry.id   AF-U7PQI9-F1
#
_cell.length_a   1.000
_cell.length_b   1.000
_cell.length_c   1.000
_cell.angle_alpha   90.00
_cell.angle_beta   90.00
_cell.angle_gamma   90.00
#
_symmetry.space_group_name_H-M   'P 1'
#
loop_
_entity.id
_entity.type
_entity.pdbx_description
1 polymer ?
#
loop_
_entity_poly.entity_id
_entity_poly.type
_entity_poly.pdbx_seq_one_letter_code
_entity_poly.pdbx_strand_id
1 'polypeptide(L)'
;MSLSAPATSSRTKPKTRILRDVTVAIAGHLGSGWSDADVARWTAYNGGRFVATMTPDNEQGVTHLLCSREEYAKPKKQRCANLKLALEAKTVRILLRDWLEDSLHRRRRRPERNYLLTTVARRDAAHAAAPTTSARQERLAALRERGRREGEAFVDSSLYRLYRDSTGFAYRVTLRRDHAAAGVWGERYVLHLFESFAQPPLYWFAARHYKSRTHTQPRTFRPSATCQLFGTAFGQFCGFFHKKTGVA
;
A
#
# COMPACT_ATOMS: atom_id res chain seq x y z
N MET A 1 16.41 -40.86 -63.80
CA MET A 1 17.12 -40.70 -62.52
C MET A 1 16.91 -39.27 -62.05
N SER A 2 16.00 -39.05 -61.10
CA SER A 2 15.73 -37.71 -60.53
C SER A 2 16.53 -37.57 -59.25
N LEU A 3 17.60 -36.78 -59.29
CA LEU A 3 18.45 -36.49 -58.15
C LEU A 3 17.75 -35.46 -57.25
N SER A 4 17.28 -35.93 -56.10
CA SER A 4 16.74 -35.08 -55.04
C SER A 4 17.87 -34.24 -54.43
N ALA A 5 17.78 -32.92 -54.54
CA ALA A 5 18.73 -31.99 -53.93
C ALA A 5 18.55 -31.98 -52.39
N PRO A 6 19.65 -32.03 -51.61
CA PRO A 6 19.56 -32.02 -50.16
C PRO A 6 19.19 -30.63 -49.64
N ALA A 7 18.14 -30.57 -48.81
CA ALA A 7 17.75 -29.35 -48.10
C ALA A 7 18.84 -28.96 -47.09
N THR A 8 19.61 -27.92 -47.41
CA THR A 8 20.57 -27.30 -46.48
C THR A 8 19.82 -26.66 -45.32
N SER A 9 19.74 -27.36 -44.19
CA SER A 9 19.27 -26.81 -42.92
C SER A 9 20.28 -25.76 -42.43
N SER A 10 20.04 -24.49 -42.76
CA SER A 10 20.81 -23.39 -42.19
C SER A 10 20.43 -23.25 -40.72
N ARG A 11 21.20 -23.94 -39.86
CA ARG A 11 21.14 -23.84 -38.40
C ARG A 11 21.60 -22.43 -38.01
N THR A 12 20.71 -21.44 -38.12
CA THR A 12 20.94 -20.10 -37.62
C THR A 12 21.17 -20.20 -36.11
N LYS A 13 22.42 -19.97 -35.68
CA LYS A 13 22.77 -19.98 -34.25
C LYS A 13 21.87 -18.95 -33.54
N PRO A 14 21.18 -19.31 -32.44
CA PRO A 14 20.35 -18.37 -31.71
C PRO A 14 21.23 -17.22 -31.20
N LYS A 15 20.94 -15.99 -31.66
CA LYS A 15 21.74 -14.79 -31.38
C LYS A 15 21.78 -14.44 -29.89
N THR A 16 20.73 -14.77 -29.13
CA THR A 16 20.60 -14.42 -27.70
C THR A 16 19.74 -15.44 -26.96
N ARG A 17 20.21 -15.99 -25.83
CA ARG A 17 19.47 -16.97 -25.00
C ARG A 17 18.76 -16.33 -23.80
N ILE A 18 18.01 -15.26 -24.05
CA ILE A 18 17.37 -14.49 -22.98
C ILE A 18 16.21 -15.26 -22.32
N LEU A 19 15.60 -16.21 -23.04
CA LEU A 19 14.50 -17.05 -22.57
C LEU A 19 14.98 -18.46 -22.17
N ARG A 20 16.24 -18.62 -21.75
CA ARG A 20 16.72 -19.90 -21.20
C ARG A 20 15.79 -20.37 -20.06
N ASP A 21 15.50 -21.67 -20.05
CA ASP A 21 14.62 -22.34 -19.08
C ASP A 21 13.18 -21.78 -19.03
N VAL A 22 12.76 -21.08 -20.10
CA VAL A 22 11.40 -20.61 -20.29
C VAL A 22 10.71 -21.50 -21.32
N THR A 23 9.62 -22.14 -20.90
CA THR A 23 8.68 -22.82 -21.77
C THR A 23 7.37 -22.05 -21.73
N VAL A 24 6.95 -21.53 -22.87
CA VAL A 24 5.78 -20.67 -23.03
C VAL A 24 4.60 -21.45 -23.62
N ALA A 25 3.41 -21.23 -23.07
CA ALA A 25 2.15 -21.60 -23.70
C ALA A 25 1.24 -20.36 -23.79
N ILE A 26 0.18 -20.43 -24.60
CA ILE A 26 -0.82 -19.37 -24.74
C ILE A 26 -2.17 -19.86 -24.20
N ALA A 27 -2.90 -18.96 -23.55
CA ALA A 27 -4.29 -19.15 -23.16
C ALA A 27 -5.20 -18.15 -23.89
N GLY A 28 -6.06 -18.70 -24.75
CA GLY A 28 -7.02 -17.93 -25.54
C GLY A 28 -6.36 -17.10 -26.64
N HIS A 29 -7.06 -16.07 -27.10
CA HIS A 29 -6.55 -15.17 -28.13
C HIS A 29 -5.79 -13.99 -27.50
N LEU A 30 -4.57 -13.74 -27.98
CA LEU A 30 -3.73 -12.62 -27.54
C LEU A 30 -3.75 -11.43 -28.49
N GLY A 31 -4.59 -11.42 -29.53
CA GLY A 31 -4.65 -10.36 -30.55
C GLY A 31 -3.95 -10.73 -31.86
N SER A 32 -4.07 -9.85 -32.86
CA SER A 32 -3.44 -10.02 -34.17
C SER A 32 -1.92 -10.07 -34.07
N GLY A 33 -1.29 -10.96 -34.85
CA GLY A 33 0.17 -11.17 -34.85
C GLY A 33 0.71 -11.95 -33.64
N TRP A 34 -0.15 -12.48 -32.77
CA TRP A 34 0.23 -13.31 -31.62
C TRP A 34 -0.27 -14.75 -31.78
N SER A 35 -0.13 -15.32 -32.99
CA SER A 35 -0.45 -16.73 -33.21
C SER A 35 0.55 -17.65 -32.51
N ASP A 36 0.18 -18.91 -32.30
CA ASP A 36 1.07 -19.95 -31.79
C ASP A 36 2.36 -20.03 -32.61
N ALA A 37 2.28 -19.90 -33.95
CA ALA A 37 3.44 -19.91 -34.83
C ALA A 37 4.37 -18.71 -34.61
N ASP A 38 3.80 -17.53 -34.39
CA ASP A 38 4.58 -16.31 -34.10
C ASP A 38 5.33 -16.44 -32.78
N VAL A 39 4.62 -16.84 -31.72
CA VAL A 39 5.20 -17.02 -30.39
C VAL A 39 6.21 -18.17 -30.37
N ALA A 40 5.94 -19.27 -31.06
CA ALA A 40 6.90 -20.37 -31.22
C ALA A 40 8.19 -19.89 -31.88
N ARG A 41 8.09 -19.13 -32.97
CA ARG A 41 9.26 -18.57 -33.66
C ARG A 41 10.05 -17.63 -32.75
N TRP A 42 9.39 -16.70 -32.07
CA TRP A 42 10.07 -15.73 -31.21
C TRP A 42 10.73 -16.39 -30.00
N THR A 43 10.05 -17.33 -29.36
CA THR A 43 10.58 -18.04 -28.19
C THR A 43 11.77 -18.92 -28.57
N ALA A 44 11.66 -19.68 -29.67
CA ALA A 44 12.75 -20.50 -30.18
C ALA A 44 13.98 -19.66 -30.55
N TYR A 45 13.78 -18.53 -31.24
CA TYR A 45 14.86 -17.61 -31.60
C TYR A 45 15.63 -17.06 -30.39
N ASN A 46 14.96 -16.97 -29.23
CA ASN A 46 15.49 -16.41 -28.00
C ASN A 46 15.90 -17.48 -26.95
N GLY A 47 15.99 -18.75 -27.36
CA GLY A 47 16.46 -19.86 -26.52
C GLY A 47 15.43 -20.44 -25.54
N GLY A 48 14.15 -20.10 -25.72
CA GLY A 48 13.03 -20.71 -25.01
C GLY A 48 12.37 -21.83 -25.82
N ARG A 49 11.30 -22.41 -25.25
CA ARG A 49 10.44 -23.39 -25.91
C ARG A 49 9.00 -22.91 -25.95
N PHE A 50 8.24 -23.41 -26.91
CA PHE A 50 6.80 -23.19 -27.00
C PHE A 50 6.04 -24.51 -26.94
N VAL A 51 4.92 -24.51 -26.23
CA VAL A 51 4.01 -25.64 -26.08
C VAL A 51 2.61 -25.15 -26.41
N ALA A 52 2.02 -25.68 -27.49
CA ALA A 52 0.68 -25.30 -27.92
C ALA A 52 -0.40 -25.79 -26.93
N THR A 53 -0.26 -27.02 -26.43
CA THR A 53 -1.24 -27.66 -25.54
C THR A 53 -0.56 -28.23 -24.31
N MET A 54 -1.01 -27.79 -23.13
CA MET A 54 -0.54 -28.29 -21.85
C MET A 54 -1.20 -29.63 -21.50
N THR A 55 -0.47 -30.54 -20.88
CA THR A 55 -1.05 -31.76 -20.26
C THR A 55 -1.40 -31.51 -18.79
N PRO A 56 -2.29 -32.33 -18.19
CA PRO A 56 -2.68 -32.19 -16.78
C PRO A 56 -1.50 -32.14 -15.80
N ASP A 57 -0.48 -32.98 -16.03
CA ASP A 57 0.69 -33.07 -15.15
C ASP A 57 1.83 -32.11 -15.56
N ASN A 58 1.59 -31.23 -16.53
CA ASN A 58 2.56 -30.28 -17.06
C ASN A 58 3.91 -30.93 -17.44
N GLU A 59 3.86 -32.12 -18.05
CA GLU A 59 5.04 -32.93 -18.42
C GLU A 59 6.00 -32.17 -19.35
N GLN A 60 5.46 -31.27 -20.19
CA GLN A 60 6.26 -30.44 -21.09
C GLN A 60 7.08 -29.36 -20.34
N GLY A 61 6.81 -29.17 -19.04
CA GLY A 61 7.48 -28.20 -18.19
C GLY A 61 7.18 -26.78 -18.62
N VAL A 62 5.90 -26.44 -18.88
CA VAL A 62 5.46 -25.06 -19.11
C VAL A 62 5.75 -24.27 -17.85
N THR A 63 6.48 -23.16 -18.00
CA THR A 63 6.84 -22.28 -16.88
C THR A 63 6.10 -20.94 -16.95
N HIS A 64 5.68 -20.53 -18.15
CA HIS A 64 5.03 -19.24 -18.42
C HIS A 64 3.82 -19.45 -19.32
N LEU A 65 2.65 -19.00 -18.89
CA LEU A 65 1.43 -18.97 -19.69
C LEU A 65 1.10 -17.52 -20.04
N LEU A 66 1.08 -17.18 -21.32
CA LEU A 66 0.63 -15.88 -21.79
C LEU A 66 -0.89 -15.87 -21.90
N CYS A 67 -1.54 -14.91 -21.24
CA CYS A 67 -2.98 -14.82 -21.16
C CYS A 67 -3.41 -13.34 -21.16
N SER A 68 -4.53 -13.04 -21.82
CA SER A 68 -5.12 -11.70 -21.80
C SER A 68 -5.89 -11.47 -20.49
N ARG A 69 -6.12 -10.19 -20.14
CA ARG A 69 -6.96 -9.84 -18.97
C ARG A 69 -8.35 -10.43 -19.09
N GLU A 70 -8.93 -10.35 -20.28
CA GLU A 70 -10.29 -10.83 -20.59
C GLU A 70 -10.40 -12.34 -20.42
N GLU A 71 -9.46 -13.11 -20.98
CA GLU A 71 -9.46 -14.58 -20.84
C GLU A 71 -9.29 -15.00 -19.38
N TYR A 72 -8.40 -14.33 -18.64
CA TYR A 72 -8.18 -14.62 -17.22
C TYR A 72 -9.43 -14.36 -16.35
N ALA A 73 -10.19 -13.31 -16.70
CA ALA A 73 -11.41 -12.91 -16.00
C ALA A 73 -12.62 -13.82 -16.29
N LYS A 74 -12.58 -14.65 -17.35
CA LYS A 74 -13.70 -15.53 -17.69
C LYS A 74 -14.07 -16.48 -16.53
N PRO A 75 -15.36 -16.82 -16.37
CA PRO A 75 -15.79 -17.86 -15.45
C PRO A 75 -15.09 -19.20 -15.71
N LYS A 76 -14.85 -20.00 -14.66
CA LYS A 76 -14.11 -21.28 -14.75
C LYS A 76 -14.58 -22.18 -15.90
N LYS A 77 -15.89 -22.25 -16.16
CA LYS A 77 -16.47 -23.06 -17.25
C LYS A 77 -16.02 -22.60 -18.64
N GLN A 78 -15.87 -21.29 -18.86
CA GLN A 78 -15.55 -20.66 -20.15
C GLN A 78 -14.05 -20.49 -20.40
N ARG A 79 -13.19 -20.74 -19.40
CA ARG A 79 -11.74 -20.67 -19.56
C ARG A 79 -11.24 -21.75 -20.52
N CYS A 80 -10.27 -21.40 -21.37
CA CYS A 80 -9.56 -22.37 -22.20
C CYS A 80 -8.80 -23.42 -21.37
N ALA A 81 -8.44 -24.55 -22.00
CA ALA A 81 -7.80 -25.69 -21.34
C ALA A 81 -6.45 -25.32 -20.69
N ASN A 82 -5.56 -24.64 -21.42
CA ASN A 82 -4.25 -24.25 -20.90
C ASN A 82 -4.36 -23.37 -19.64
N LEU A 83 -5.34 -22.45 -19.58
CA LEU A 83 -5.55 -21.63 -18.38
C LEU A 83 -6.05 -22.45 -17.19
N LYS A 84 -6.95 -23.41 -17.41
CA LYS A 84 -7.43 -24.31 -16.34
C LYS A 84 -6.27 -25.12 -15.75
N LEU A 85 -5.46 -25.72 -16.62
CA LEU A 85 -4.30 -26.54 -16.21
C LEU A 85 -3.22 -25.71 -15.51
N ALA A 86 -2.90 -24.52 -16.02
CA ALA A 86 -1.91 -23.65 -15.38
C ALA A 86 -2.33 -23.17 -13.98
N LEU A 87 -3.63 -22.91 -13.77
CA LEU A 87 -4.17 -22.55 -12.46
C LEU A 87 -4.08 -23.72 -11.46
N GLU A 88 -4.18 -24.95 -11.94
CA GLU A 88 -4.06 -26.17 -11.12
C GLU A 88 -2.61 -26.52 -10.80
N ALA A 89 -1.68 -26.36 -11.76
CA ALA A 89 -0.28 -26.71 -11.60
C ALA A 89 0.50 -25.86 -10.57
N LYS A 90 0.01 -24.65 -10.23
CA LYS A 90 0.60 -23.64 -9.29
C LYS A 90 2.05 -23.19 -9.55
N THR A 91 2.83 -23.94 -10.33
CA THR A 91 4.22 -23.68 -10.72
C THR A 91 4.31 -22.80 -11.97
N VAL A 92 3.22 -22.68 -12.73
CA VAL A 92 3.12 -21.91 -13.96
C VAL A 92 2.83 -20.44 -13.66
N ARG A 93 3.66 -19.54 -14.21
CA ARG A 93 3.46 -18.10 -14.11
C ARG A 93 2.50 -17.63 -15.19
N ILE A 94 1.32 -17.14 -14.80
CA ILE A 94 0.31 -16.64 -15.73
C ILE A 94 0.52 -15.13 -15.93
N LEU A 95 0.93 -14.74 -17.13
CA LEU A 95 1.45 -13.41 -17.46
C LEU A 95 0.66 -12.76 -18.59
N LEU A 96 0.65 -11.42 -18.60
CA LEU A 96 0.31 -10.66 -19.79
C LEU A 96 1.33 -10.87 -20.91
N ARG A 97 0.86 -10.74 -22.17
CA ARG A 97 1.71 -10.80 -23.37
C ARG A 97 2.86 -9.78 -23.34
N ASP A 98 2.62 -8.63 -22.70
CA ASP A 98 3.56 -7.52 -22.53
C ASP A 98 4.89 -7.97 -21.91
N TRP A 99 4.88 -9.04 -21.09
CA TRP A 99 6.11 -9.60 -20.55
C TRP A 99 7.05 -10.13 -21.65
N LEU A 100 6.49 -10.88 -22.60
CA LEU A 100 7.27 -11.42 -23.71
C LEU A 100 7.69 -10.27 -24.62
N GLU A 101 6.76 -9.38 -24.97
CA GLU A 101 7.03 -8.22 -25.81
C GLU A 101 8.18 -7.35 -25.26
N ASP A 102 8.12 -6.96 -23.99
CA ASP A 102 9.17 -6.18 -23.34
C ASP A 102 10.49 -6.96 -23.22
N SER A 103 10.42 -8.28 -22.99
CA SER A 103 11.63 -9.10 -22.89
C SER A 103 12.37 -9.18 -24.22
N LEU A 104 11.61 -9.35 -25.31
CA LEU A 104 12.14 -9.36 -26.67
C LEU A 104 12.66 -7.98 -27.07
N HIS A 105 11.85 -6.93 -26.85
CA HIS A 105 12.22 -5.56 -27.19
C HIS A 105 13.47 -5.09 -26.45
N ARG A 106 13.57 -5.37 -25.15
CA ARG A 106 14.73 -5.00 -24.32
C ARG A 106 15.89 -5.99 -24.42
N ARG A 107 15.75 -7.07 -25.20
CA ARG A 107 16.74 -8.15 -25.36
C ARG A 107 17.25 -8.69 -24.02
N ARG A 108 16.36 -8.79 -23.02
CA ARG A 108 16.64 -9.38 -21.71
C ARG A 108 15.35 -9.84 -21.07
N ARG A 109 15.39 -10.95 -20.33
CA ARG A 109 14.22 -11.44 -19.58
C ARG A 109 13.76 -10.39 -18.58
N ARG A 110 12.49 -9.98 -18.67
CA ARG A 110 11.87 -9.08 -17.70
C ARG A 110 11.48 -9.86 -16.44
N PRO A 111 11.56 -9.25 -15.25
CA PRO A 111 10.97 -9.84 -14.06
C PRO A 111 9.45 -10.01 -14.23
N GLU A 112 8.94 -11.17 -13.88
CA GLU A 112 7.54 -11.56 -14.13
C GLU A 112 6.55 -10.81 -13.23
N ARG A 113 7.00 -10.36 -12.04
CA ARG A 113 6.15 -9.79 -10.98
C ARG A 113 5.13 -8.77 -11.46
N ASN A 114 5.54 -7.85 -12.34
CA ASN A 114 4.70 -6.76 -12.82
C ASN A 114 3.71 -7.16 -13.92
N TYR A 115 3.91 -8.34 -14.51
CA TYR A 115 3.11 -8.86 -15.61
C TYR A 115 2.22 -10.04 -15.19
N LEU A 116 2.46 -10.62 -14.00
CA LEU A 116 1.58 -11.62 -13.39
C LEU A 116 0.16 -11.08 -13.33
N LEU A 117 -0.77 -11.82 -13.94
CA LEU A 117 -2.18 -11.44 -13.99
C LEU A 117 -2.81 -11.33 -12.61
N THR A 118 -2.29 -12.06 -11.62
CA THR A 118 -2.66 -11.88 -10.21
C THR A 118 -2.26 -10.50 -9.67
N THR A 119 -1.04 -10.03 -9.95
CA THR A 119 -0.58 -8.69 -9.57
C THR A 119 -1.36 -7.62 -10.31
N VAL A 120 -1.57 -7.80 -11.61
CA VAL A 120 -2.30 -6.85 -12.47
C VAL A 120 -3.75 -6.74 -12.00
N ALA A 121 -4.46 -7.85 -11.83
CA ALA A 121 -5.85 -7.85 -11.35
C ALA A 121 -5.98 -7.18 -9.97
N ARG A 122 -5.03 -7.41 -9.05
CA ARG A 122 -5.03 -6.72 -7.74
C ARG A 122 -4.82 -5.22 -7.87
N ARG A 123 -3.94 -4.78 -8.79
CA ARG A 123 -3.72 -3.35 -9.05
C ARG A 123 -4.95 -2.71 -9.69
N ASP A 124 -5.57 -3.39 -10.65
CA ASP A 124 -6.79 -2.91 -11.32
C ASP A 124 -7.93 -2.78 -10.29
N ALA A 125 -8.10 -3.77 -9.41
CA ALA A 125 -9.07 -3.71 -8.32
C ALA A 125 -8.76 -2.59 -7.31
N ALA A 126 -7.50 -2.38 -6.94
CA ALA A 126 -7.10 -1.30 -6.04
C ALA A 126 -7.29 0.09 -6.66
N HIS A 127 -7.07 0.22 -7.98
CA HIS A 127 -7.34 1.45 -8.71
C HIS A 127 -8.85 1.71 -8.84
N ALA A 128 -9.64 0.68 -9.13
CA ALA A 128 -11.10 0.80 -9.17
C ALA A 128 -11.72 1.10 -7.80
N ALA A 129 -11.12 0.59 -6.71
CA ALA A 129 -11.52 0.87 -5.33
C ALA A 129 -10.91 2.16 -4.76
N ALA A 130 -10.04 2.85 -5.50
CA ALA A 130 -9.47 4.11 -5.04
C ALA A 130 -10.60 5.14 -4.91
N PRO A 131 -10.66 5.89 -3.78
CA PRO A 131 -11.69 6.89 -3.60
C PRO A 131 -11.61 7.92 -4.73
N THR A 132 -12.77 8.25 -5.30
CA THR A 132 -12.88 9.31 -6.30
C THR A 132 -12.37 10.63 -5.73
N THR A 133 -11.99 11.55 -6.60
CA THR A 133 -11.55 12.89 -6.19
C THR A 133 -12.59 13.57 -5.29
N SER A 134 -13.90 13.41 -5.58
CA SER A 134 -15.00 13.92 -4.75
C SER A 134 -14.97 13.31 -3.35
N ALA A 135 -14.93 11.98 -3.25
CA ALA A 135 -14.89 11.28 -1.96
C ALA A 135 -13.66 11.67 -1.13
N ARG A 136 -12.51 11.92 -1.77
CA ARG A 136 -11.30 12.41 -1.10
C ARG A 136 -11.49 13.83 -0.57
N GLN A 137 -12.11 14.72 -1.36
CA GLN A 137 -12.39 16.11 -0.95
C GLN A 137 -13.39 16.16 0.19
N GLU A 138 -14.48 15.39 0.12
CA GLU A 138 -15.49 15.27 1.18
C GLU A 138 -14.86 14.76 2.48
N ARG A 139 -14.04 13.70 2.42
CA ARG A 139 -13.33 13.18 3.59
C ARG A 139 -12.38 14.21 4.20
N LEU A 140 -11.69 14.98 3.37
CA LEU A 140 -10.79 16.04 3.83
C LEU A 140 -11.58 17.20 4.46
N ALA A 141 -12.72 17.58 3.89
CA ALA A 141 -13.61 18.59 4.45
C ALA A 141 -14.17 18.14 5.80
N ALA A 142 -14.63 16.89 5.91
CA ALA A 142 -15.12 16.31 7.16
C ALA A 142 -14.02 16.27 8.23
N LEU A 143 -12.77 15.93 7.85
CA LEU A 143 -11.63 15.97 8.77
C LEU A 143 -11.34 17.39 9.27
N ARG A 144 -11.34 18.39 8.38
CA ARG A 144 -11.11 19.80 8.73
C ARG A 144 -12.21 20.34 9.65
N GLU A 145 -13.47 20.02 9.36
CA GLU A 145 -14.60 20.46 10.17
C GLU A 145 -14.58 19.80 11.55
N ARG A 146 -14.23 18.51 11.63
CA ARG A 146 -13.99 17.84 12.91
C ARG A 146 -12.85 18.51 13.68
N GLY A 147 -11.73 18.79 13.00
CA GLY A 147 -10.58 19.47 13.57
C GLY A 147 -10.94 20.84 14.14
N ARG A 148 -11.70 21.65 13.39
CA ARG A 148 -12.20 22.97 13.82
C ARG A 148 -13.01 22.87 15.11
N ARG A 149 -13.99 21.96 15.18
CA ARG A 149 -14.82 21.75 16.39
C ARG A 149 -13.98 21.32 17.59
N GLU A 150 -13.02 20.43 17.37
CA GLU A 150 -12.09 20.01 18.42
C GLU A 150 -11.18 21.15 18.88
N GLY A 151 -10.73 22.01 17.96
CA GLY A 151 -9.90 23.19 18.25
C GLY A 151 -10.64 24.31 19.00
N GLU A 152 -11.93 24.50 18.72
CA GLU A 152 -12.81 25.39 19.47
C GLU A 152 -13.00 24.89 20.90
N ALA A 153 -13.26 23.60 21.07
CA ALA A 153 -13.45 23.00 22.39
C ALA A 153 -12.13 22.85 23.18
N PHE A 154 -11.02 22.51 22.52
CA PHE A 154 -9.74 22.24 23.16
C PHE A 154 -8.53 22.37 22.23
N VAL A 155 -8.24 21.37 21.39
CA VAL A 155 -7.12 21.34 20.45
C VAL A 155 -7.50 20.49 19.24
N ASP A 156 -7.20 20.99 18.05
CA ASP A 156 -7.48 20.32 16.77
C ASP A 156 -6.57 19.09 16.58
N SER A 157 -7.15 17.88 16.66
CA SER A 157 -6.37 16.63 16.51
C SER A 157 -5.95 16.33 15.07
N SER A 158 -6.46 17.07 14.08
CA SER A 158 -6.00 17.00 12.69
C SER A 158 -4.71 17.79 12.47
N LEU A 159 -4.40 18.75 13.35
CA LEU A 159 -3.21 19.59 13.27
C LEU A 159 -2.16 19.28 14.33
N TYR A 160 -2.56 18.68 15.46
CA TYR A 160 -1.69 18.43 16.60
C TYR A 160 -1.78 16.99 17.11
N ARG A 161 -0.67 16.52 17.69
CA ARG A 161 -0.57 15.29 18.48
C ARG A 161 0.01 15.59 19.86
N LEU A 162 -0.02 14.61 20.76
CA LEU A 162 0.69 14.74 22.05
C LEU A 162 2.18 14.68 21.81
N TYR A 163 2.89 15.66 22.38
CA TYR A 163 4.35 15.65 22.38
C TYR A 163 4.86 14.41 23.13
N ARG A 164 5.86 13.77 22.54
CA ARG A 164 6.66 12.72 23.17
C ARG A 164 8.11 13.15 23.19
N ASP A 165 8.77 13.01 24.32
CA ASP A 165 10.21 13.23 24.41
C ASP A 165 11.01 12.06 23.82
N SER A 166 12.34 12.15 23.92
CA SER A 166 13.28 11.12 23.50
C SER A 166 13.15 9.79 24.25
N THR A 167 12.49 9.77 25.41
CA THR A 167 12.22 8.54 26.18
C THR A 167 10.92 7.86 25.74
N GLY A 168 10.14 8.53 24.87
CA GLY A 168 8.81 8.09 24.43
C GLY A 168 7.70 8.48 25.41
N PHE A 169 8.01 9.25 26.46
CA PHE A 169 7.01 9.71 27.43
C PHE A 169 6.06 10.70 26.77
N ALA A 170 4.76 10.39 26.77
CA ALA A 170 3.73 11.28 26.25
C ALA A 170 3.31 12.28 27.33
N TYR A 171 3.37 13.57 27.01
CA TYR A 171 3.07 14.66 27.94
C TYR A 171 1.55 14.86 28.10
N ARG A 172 0.88 13.83 28.64
CA ARG A 172 -0.48 13.86 29.13
C ARG A 172 -0.47 13.46 30.61
N VAL A 173 -0.34 14.45 31.48
CA VAL A 173 -0.20 14.25 32.93
C VAL A 173 -1.51 14.51 33.64
N THR A 174 -1.97 13.54 34.44
CA THR A 174 -3.18 13.69 35.25
C THR A 174 -2.80 13.95 36.69
N LEU A 175 -3.15 15.12 37.21
CA LEU A 175 -3.05 15.48 38.62
C LEU A 175 -4.39 15.20 39.27
N ARG A 176 -4.40 14.51 40.40
CA ARG A 176 -5.59 14.31 41.23
C ARG A 176 -5.42 15.04 42.54
N ARG A 177 -6.50 15.69 42.98
CA ARG A 177 -6.57 16.34 44.28
C ARG A 177 -7.75 15.76 45.03
N ASP A 178 -7.42 14.95 46.02
CA ASP A 178 -8.35 14.44 47.03
C ASP A 178 -7.91 15.04 48.36
N HIS A 179 -8.76 15.88 48.95
CA HIS A 179 -8.51 16.55 50.22
C HIS A 179 -9.77 16.47 51.08
N ALA A 180 -9.89 15.38 51.83
CA ALA A 180 -11.08 15.05 52.61
C ALA A 180 -11.53 16.18 53.53
N ALA A 181 -10.59 16.78 54.29
CA ALA A 181 -10.88 17.85 55.23
C ALA A 181 -11.35 19.16 54.57
N ALA A 182 -11.10 19.35 53.27
CA ALA A 182 -11.55 20.53 52.52
C ALA A 182 -12.81 20.24 51.69
N GLY A 183 -13.39 19.04 51.82
CA GLY A 183 -14.53 18.59 51.01
C GLY A 183 -14.21 18.40 49.53
N VAL A 184 -12.93 18.43 49.13
CA VAL A 184 -12.52 18.24 47.73
C VAL A 184 -12.27 16.75 47.50
N TRP A 185 -13.11 16.11 46.69
CA TRP A 185 -12.97 14.70 46.32
C TRP A 185 -13.14 14.52 44.82
N GLY A 186 -12.16 13.87 44.19
CA GLY A 186 -12.12 13.53 42.78
C GLY A 186 -11.87 14.72 41.85
N GLU A 187 -11.33 15.84 42.36
CA GLU A 187 -10.88 16.93 41.50
C GLU A 187 -9.67 16.44 40.69
N ARG A 188 -9.66 16.68 39.38
CA ARG A 188 -8.48 16.34 38.55
C ARG A 188 -8.18 17.38 37.49
N TYR A 189 -6.89 17.53 37.21
CA TYR A 189 -6.36 18.33 36.12
C TYR A 189 -5.66 17.38 35.15
N VAL A 190 -5.99 17.46 33.86
CA VAL A 190 -5.31 16.70 32.81
C VAL A 190 -4.56 17.69 31.93
N LEU A 191 -3.25 17.77 32.14
CA LEU A 191 -2.34 18.64 31.42
C LEU A 191 -1.89 17.93 30.15
N HIS A 192 -1.83 18.68 29.06
CA HIS A 192 -1.40 18.19 27.75
C HIS A 192 -0.40 19.17 27.16
N LEU A 193 0.74 18.65 26.69
CA LEU A 193 1.61 19.36 25.77
C LEU A 193 1.42 18.77 24.37
N PHE A 194 0.95 19.60 23.46
CA PHE A 194 0.74 19.23 22.07
C PHE A 194 1.90 19.71 21.20
N GLU A 195 2.22 18.95 20.16
CA GLU A 195 3.12 19.32 19.06
C GLU A 195 2.32 19.28 17.75
N SER A 196 2.58 20.22 16.84
CA SER A 196 1.93 20.26 15.53
C SER A 196 2.55 19.24 14.57
N PHE A 197 1.80 18.83 13.55
CA PHE A 197 2.33 18.00 12.45
C PHE A 197 3.22 18.78 11.47
N ALA A 198 3.38 20.10 11.66
CA ALA A 198 4.19 20.96 10.81
C ALA A 198 5.69 20.63 10.93
N GLN A 199 6.47 21.09 9.96
CA GLN A 199 7.93 21.02 9.98
C GLN A 199 8.47 22.43 9.68
N PRO A 200 9.05 23.14 10.67
CA PRO A 200 9.28 22.73 12.06
C PRO A 200 7.98 22.66 12.90
N PRO A 201 7.95 21.86 13.99
CA PRO A 201 6.78 21.75 14.84
C PRO A 201 6.60 23.00 15.74
N LEU A 202 5.34 23.31 16.02
CA LEU A 202 4.92 24.29 17.02
C LEU A 202 4.22 23.56 18.16
N TYR A 203 4.21 24.15 19.35
CA TYR A 203 3.78 23.51 20.57
C TYR A 203 2.65 24.27 21.24
N TRP A 204 1.78 23.56 21.96
CA TRP A 204 0.68 24.20 22.68
C TRP A 204 0.40 23.48 23.97
N PHE A 205 0.53 24.19 25.09
CA PHE A 205 0.08 23.69 26.38
C PHE A 205 -1.42 23.97 26.57
N ALA A 206 -2.16 22.95 27.01
CA ALA A 206 -3.56 23.06 27.38
C ALA A 206 -3.90 22.08 28.51
N ALA A 207 -4.83 22.46 29.38
CA ALA A 207 -5.30 21.61 30.48
C ALA A 207 -6.82 21.47 30.50
N ARG A 208 -7.29 20.32 30.97
CA ARG A 208 -8.70 20.06 31.29
C ARG A 208 -8.87 19.92 32.79
N HIS A 209 -9.79 20.69 33.37
CA HIS A 209 -10.12 20.65 34.80
C HIS A 209 -11.48 20.02 35.03
N TYR A 210 -11.53 19.00 35.87
CA TYR A 210 -12.74 18.32 36.30
C TYR A 210 -12.93 18.61 37.79
N LYS A 211 -14.04 19.27 38.13
CA LYS A 211 -14.30 19.77 39.49
C LYS A 211 -14.54 18.64 40.51
N SER A 212 -15.13 17.53 40.07
CA SER A 212 -15.44 16.38 40.92
C SER A 212 -15.44 15.09 40.08
N ARG A 213 -15.55 13.94 40.76
CA ARG A 213 -15.65 12.62 40.11
C ARG A 213 -16.85 12.48 39.17
N THR A 214 -17.97 13.14 39.49
CA THR A 214 -19.21 13.10 38.70
C THR A 214 -19.23 14.13 37.56
N HIS A 215 -18.32 15.10 37.58
CA HIS A 215 -18.27 16.16 36.59
C HIS A 215 -17.70 15.61 35.27
N THR A 216 -18.54 15.41 34.26
CA THR A 216 -18.12 14.84 32.97
C THR A 216 -17.59 15.90 32.00
N GLN A 217 -18.07 17.15 32.09
CA GLN A 217 -17.68 18.24 31.19
C GLN A 217 -16.50 19.03 31.77
N PRO A 218 -15.25 18.86 31.29
CA PRO A 218 -14.14 19.62 31.84
C PRO A 218 -14.20 21.10 31.48
N ARG A 219 -13.70 21.96 32.36
CA ARG A 219 -13.32 23.32 31.98
C ARG A 219 -11.97 23.27 31.27
N THR A 220 -11.86 23.96 30.14
CA THR A 220 -10.62 24.03 29.38
C THR A 220 -9.80 25.24 29.82
N PHE A 221 -8.50 25.04 29.95
CA PHE A 221 -7.53 26.09 30.24
C PHE A 221 -6.47 26.09 29.15
N ARG A 222 -6.32 27.21 28.45
CA ARG A 222 -5.31 27.45 27.42
C ARG A 222 -4.68 28.82 27.69
N PRO A 223 -3.47 28.87 28.29
CA PRO A 223 -2.87 30.16 28.64
C PRO A 223 -2.45 30.95 27.39
N SER A 224 -2.05 30.28 26.32
CA SER A 224 -1.78 30.93 25.03
C SER A 224 -2.98 30.84 24.09
N ALA A 225 -3.29 31.95 23.42
CA ALA A 225 -4.29 32.02 22.36
C ALA A 225 -3.86 31.31 21.06
N THR A 226 -2.55 31.20 20.85
CA THR A 226 -1.94 30.56 19.67
C THR A 226 -0.86 29.57 20.08
N CYS A 227 -0.51 28.65 19.18
CA CYS A 227 0.66 27.80 19.35
C CYS A 227 1.95 28.61 19.49
N GLN A 228 2.96 28.01 20.13
CA GLN A 228 4.19 28.64 20.60
C GLN A 228 5.42 27.81 20.22
N LEU A 229 6.61 28.35 20.47
CA LEU A 229 7.84 27.55 20.48
C LEU A 229 7.86 26.58 21.67
N PHE A 230 8.68 25.53 21.56
CA PHE A 230 8.77 24.48 22.58
C PHE A 230 9.04 25.05 23.98
N GLY A 231 10.09 25.87 24.14
CA GLY A 231 10.49 26.42 25.43
C GLY A 231 9.36 27.19 26.13
N THR A 232 8.59 27.99 25.38
CA THR A 232 7.45 28.74 25.91
C THR A 232 6.30 27.82 26.33
N ALA A 233 5.88 26.90 25.45
CA ALA A 233 4.78 25.98 25.76
C ALA A 233 5.14 25.02 26.91
N PHE A 234 6.38 24.52 26.94
CA PHE A 234 6.89 23.67 28.00
C PHE A 234 7.02 24.44 29.33
N GLY A 235 7.51 25.68 29.29
CA GLY A 235 7.54 26.55 30.46
C GLY A 235 6.14 26.79 31.06
N GLN A 236 5.11 26.95 30.22
CA GLN A 236 3.73 27.05 30.68
C GLN A 236 3.22 25.74 31.31
N PHE A 237 3.56 24.59 30.72
CA PHE A 237 3.24 23.28 31.29
C PHE A 237 3.87 23.14 32.69
N CYS A 238 5.17 23.39 32.81
CA CYS A 238 5.89 23.28 34.08
C CYS A 238 5.36 24.28 35.11
N GLY A 239 5.12 25.52 34.72
CA GLY A 239 4.54 26.54 35.60
C GLY A 239 3.15 26.16 36.12
N PHE A 240 2.30 25.55 35.27
CA PHE A 240 0.99 25.06 35.70
C PHE A 240 1.12 23.83 36.62
N PHE A 241 2.02 22.90 36.30
CA PHE A 241 2.30 21.72 37.11
C PHE A 241 2.75 22.16 38.51
N HIS A 242 3.80 22.98 38.59
CA HIS A 242 4.33 23.52 39.84
C HIS A 242 3.26 24.27 40.65
N LYS A 243 2.46 25.12 40.00
CA LYS A 243 1.35 25.83 40.67
C LYS A 243 0.32 24.89 41.31
N LYS A 244 0.16 23.66 40.79
CA LYS A 244 -0.82 22.68 41.27
C LYS A 244 -0.24 21.65 42.24
N THR A 245 1.04 21.36 42.16
CA THR A 245 1.68 20.30 42.95
C THR A 245 2.69 20.81 43.97
N GLY A 246 3.22 22.03 43.80
CA GLY A 246 4.38 22.53 44.54
C GLY A 246 5.71 21.87 44.15
N VAL A 247 5.68 20.92 43.22
CA VAL A 247 6.87 20.21 42.73
C VAL A 247 7.44 20.99 41.55
N ALA A 248 8.69 21.41 41.68
CA ALA A 248 9.45 22.05 40.60
C ALA A 248 9.85 21.02 39.53
#